data_AF-A0A8T3PDF6-F1
#
_entry.id   AF-A0A8T3PDF6-F1
#
_cell.length_a   1.000
_cell.length_b   1.000
_cell.length_c   1.000
_cell.angle_alpha   90.00
_cell.angle_beta   90.00
_cell.angle_gamma   90.00
#
_symmetry.space_group_name_H-M   'P 1'
#
loop_
_entity.id
_entity.type
_entity.pdbx_description
1 polymer ?
#
loop_
_entity_poly.entity_id
_entity_poly.type
_entity_poly.pdbx_seq_one_letter_code
_entity_poly.pdbx_strand_id
1 'polypeptide(L)'
;MKTLAEASGPTDPAIPFRRTVSDDAVAIGFCAPEVDAGLGSSGGTLRASGARIWRIQDGAASEVSGLQQVGSPAYGFAELYRPSPAGARVWTPADYVFAVRDPFGHELWFGLRVTARQRP
;
A
#
# COMPACT_ATOMS: atom_id res chain seq x y z
N MET A 1 -9.85 5.77 -12.49
CA MET A 1 -8.41 6.13 -12.49
C MET A 1 -7.64 4.84 -12.20
N LYS A 2 -6.92 4.26 -13.17
CA LYS A 2 -6.11 3.05 -12.94
C LYS A 2 -4.92 3.44 -12.06
N THR A 3 -4.96 3.07 -10.78
CA THR A 3 -3.96 3.48 -9.77
C THR A 3 -2.98 2.34 -9.45
N LEU A 4 -2.92 1.33 -10.32
CA LEU A 4 -2.21 0.07 -10.10
C LEU A 4 -1.50 -0.31 -11.39
N ALA A 5 -0.26 -0.79 -11.24
CA ALA A 5 0.55 -1.28 -12.33
C ALA A 5 0.95 -2.74 -12.06
N GLU A 6 1.11 -3.50 -13.14
CA GLU A 6 1.97 -4.66 -13.13
C GLU A 6 3.41 -4.15 -13.04
N ALA A 7 4.16 -4.69 -12.07
CA ALA A 7 5.55 -4.33 -11.84
C ALA A 7 6.35 -5.57 -11.47
N SER A 8 7.64 -5.54 -11.79
CA SER A 8 8.57 -6.64 -11.54
C SER A 8 9.15 -6.64 -10.12
N GLY A 9 8.96 -5.53 -9.38
CA GLY A 9 9.46 -5.38 -8.01
C GLY A 9 9.35 -3.94 -7.47
N PRO A 10 9.79 -3.70 -6.23
CA PRO A 10 9.50 -2.44 -5.51
C PRO A 10 10.23 -1.21 -6.03
N THR A 11 11.23 -1.36 -6.91
CA THR A 11 11.97 -0.25 -7.54
C THR A 11 11.55 -0.01 -8.99
N ASP A 12 10.52 -0.70 -9.46
CA ASP A 12 10.06 -0.59 -10.85
C ASP A 12 9.51 0.82 -11.12
N PRO A 13 10.04 1.54 -12.14
CA PRO A 13 9.63 2.91 -12.44
C PRO A 13 8.18 3.02 -12.95
N ALA A 14 7.54 1.91 -13.33
CA ALA A 14 6.14 1.90 -13.76
C ALA A 14 5.15 2.05 -12.58
N ILE A 15 5.61 1.90 -11.33
CA ILE A 15 4.75 1.96 -10.15
C ILE A 15 4.21 3.39 -9.95
N PRO A 16 2.88 3.60 -9.93
CA PRO A 16 2.31 4.92 -9.75
C PRO A 16 2.40 5.37 -8.29
N PHE A 17 2.81 6.62 -8.05
CA PHE A 17 2.92 7.21 -6.70
C PHE A 17 1.81 8.21 -6.39
N ARG A 18 1.29 8.15 -5.17
CA ARG A 18 0.51 9.22 -4.54
C ARG A 18 1.35 9.97 -3.51
N ARG A 19 1.12 11.26 -3.32
CA ARG A 19 1.83 12.07 -2.33
C ARG A 19 0.96 12.36 -1.13
N THR A 20 1.53 12.20 0.06
CA THR A 20 0.95 12.60 1.35
C THR A 20 1.95 13.46 2.12
N VAL A 21 1.44 14.46 2.83
CA VAL A 21 2.23 15.27 3.76
C VAL A 21 1.91 14.82 5.18
N SER A 22 2.89 14.31 5.91
CA SER A 22 2.76 13.89 7.30
C SER A 22 4.13 13.90 7.97
N ASP A 23 4.19 14.46 9.18
CA ASP A 23 5.38 14.38 10.03
C ASP A 23 5.38 13.08 10.86
N ASP A 24 4.19 12.53 11.14
CA ASP A 24 3.99 11.48 12.14
C ASP A 24 2.76 10.60 11.80
N ALA A 25 2.82 9.81 10.73
CA ALA A 25 1.74 8.87 10.44
C ALA A 25 1.87 7.61 11.32
N VAL A 26 0.79 7.28 12.04
CA VAL A 26 0.73 6.09 12.93
C VAL A 26 0.25 4.83 12.21
N ALA A 27 -0.44 4.98 11.08
CA ALA A 27 -0.91 3.90 10.24
C ALA A 27 -1.12 4.42 8.81
N ILE A 28 -1.01 3.53 7.83
CA ILE A 28 -1.36 3.81 6.42
C ILE A 28 -2.53 2.90 6.06
N GLY A 29 -3.61 3.53 5.59
CA GLY A 29 -4.78 2.83 5.09
C GLY A 29 -4.92 3.01 3.59
N PHE A 30 -5.40 1.99 2.90
CA PHE A 30 -5.78 2.08 1.49
C PHE A 30 -7.04 1.27 1.23
N CYS A 31 -7.81 1.69 0.22
CA CYS A 31 -8.89 0.88 -0.31
C CYS A 31 -8.30 -0.18 -1.22
N ALA A 32 -8.62 -1.46 -0.97
CA ALA A 32 -8.12 -2.56 -1.79
C ALA A 32 -8.57 -2.38 -3.24
N PRO A 33 -7.68 -2.61 -4.22
CA PRO A 33 -8.03 -2.75 -5.62
C PRO A 33 -9.24 -3.64 -5.84
N GLU A 34 -10.18 -3.15 -6.64
CA GLU A 34 -11.21 -3.97 -7.24
C GLU A 34 -10.64 -4.60 -8.51
N VAL A 35 -10.54 -5.93 -8.54
CA VAL A 35 -10.25 -6.66 -9.77
C VAL A 35 -11.54 -7.28 -10.31
N ASP A 36 -11.75 -7.11 -11.62
CA ASP A 36 -12.85 -7.79 -12.31
C ASP A 36 -12.56 -9.29 -12.30
N ALA A 37 -13.49 -10.07 -11.73
CA ALA A 37 -13.35 -11.52 -11.64
C ALA A 37 -13.47 -12.23 -13.01
N GLY A 38 -13.79 -11.50 -14.09
CA GLY A 38 -14.04 -12.08 -15.40
C GLY A 38 -15.30 -12.93 -15.47
N LEU A 39 -16.17 -12.85 -14.44
CA LEU A 39 -17.38 -13.66 -14.29
C LEU A 39 -18.64 -12.93 -14.82
N GLY A 40 -18.56 -12.36 -16.03
CA GLY A 40 -19.70 -11.73 -16.70
C GLY A 40 -20.41 -10.62 -15.90
N SER A 41 -21.62 -10.24 -16.33
CA SER A 41 -22.43 -9.14 -15.75
C SER A 41 -22.95 -9.38 -14.32
N SER A 42 -22.48 -10.44 -13.66
CA SER A 42 -22.81 -10.82 -12.29
C SER A 42 -21.57 -11.18 -11.46
N GLY A 43 -20.37 -10.91 -11.97
CA GLY A 43 -19.11 -11.21 -11.30
C GLY A 43 -18.87 -10.28 -10.11
N GLY A 44 -18.88 -10.84 -8.91
CA GLY A 44 -18.54 -10.09 -7.70
C GLY A 44 -17.13 -9.52 -7.75
N THR A 45 -16.93 -8.35 -7.16
CA THR A 45 -15.63 -7.71 -7.02
C THR A 45 -14.70 -8.55 -6.16
N LEU A 46 -13.60 -9.04 -6.75
CA LEU A 46 -12.51 -9.71 -6.04
C LEU A 46 -11.51 -8.67 -5.55
N ARG A 47 -10.91 -8.91 -4.36
CA ARG A 47 -10.15 -7.89 -3.63
C ARG A 47 -8.74 -8.34 -3.36
N ALA A 48 -7.79 -7.46 -3.64
CA ALA A 48 -6.42 -7.71 -3.27
C ALA A 48 -6.23 -7.60 -1.75
N SER A 49 -5.41 -8.47 -1.19
CA SER A 49 -5.12 -8.53 0.24
C SER A 49 -3.67 -8.91 0.50
N GLY A 50 -3.25 -8.87 1.77
CA GLY A 50 -1.93 -9.34 2.18
C GLY A 50 -0.82 -8.43 1.68
N ALA A 51 -0.86 -7.17 2.13
CA ALA A 51 0.11 -6.17 1.69
C ALA A 51 1.53 -6.48 2.18
N ARG A 52 2.48 -6.47 1.25
CA ARG A 52 3.90 -6.32 1.53
C ARG A 52 4.30 -4.89 1.25
N ILE A 53 5.15 -4.32 2.09
CA ILE A 53 5.51 -2.90 2.00
C ILE A 53 7.02 -2.76 2.02
N TRP A 54 7.56 -1.96 1.11
CA TRP A 54 8.97 -1.58 1.06
C TRP A 54 9.10 -0.09 1.33
N ARG A 55 10.15 0.29 2.06
CA ARG A 55 10.63 1.66 2.13
C ARG A 55 11.74 1.81 1.09
N ILE A 56 11.59 2.80 0.22
CA ILE A 56 12.59 3.18 -0.77
C ILE A 56 13.39 4.34 -0.20
N GLN A 57 14.70 4.14 -0.07
CA GLN A 57 15.64 5.16 0.38
C GLN A 57 16.91 5.06 -0.46
N ASP A 58 17.35 6.18 -1.02
CA ASP A 58 18.59 6.27 -1.84
C ASP A 58 18.64 5.24 -2.98
N GLY A 59 17.47 4.93 -3.57
CA GLY A 59 17.32 3.96 -4.66
C GLY A 59 17.27 2.49 -4.22
N ALA A 60 17.50 2.20 -2.94
CA ALA A 60 17.39 0.85 -2.39
C ALA A 60 16.00 0.60 -1.79
N ALA A 61 15.48 -0.61 -1.97
CA ALA A 61 14.23 -1.08 -1.38
C ALA A 61 14.49 -1.97 -0.15
N SER A 62 13.90 -1.61 0.98
CA SER A 62 13.96 -2.39 2.23
C SER A 62 12.56 -2.77 2.66
N GLU A 63 12.27 -4.07 2.79
CA GLU A 63 10.96 -4.54 3.24
C GLU A 63 10.70 -4.10 4.69
N VAL A 64 9.51 -3.54 4.93
CA VAL A 64 9.06 -3.14 6.26
C VAL A 64 8.57 -4.40 6.98
N SER A 65 9.35 -4.87 7.94
CA SER A 65 9.02 -6.02 8.76
C SER A 65 8.06 -5.67 9.90
N GLY A 66 7.40 -6.70 10.46
CA GLY A 66 6.53 -6.52 11.62
C GLY A 66 5.27 -5.68 11.33
N LEU A 67 4.75 -5.72 10.11
CA LEU A 67 3.49 -5.06 9.79
C LEU A 67 2.33 -5.75 10.50
N GLN A 68 1.53 -4.94 11.18
CA GLN A 68 0.29 -5.38 11.79
C GLN A 68 -0.88 -4.74 11.03
N GLN A 69 -1.81 -5.56 10.57
CA GLN A 69 -3.12 -5.11 10.10
C GLN A 69 -3.96 -4.68 11.32
N VAL A 70 -4.46 -3.45 11.31
CA VAL A 70 -5.19 -2.82 12.42
C VAL A 70 -6.65 -2.71 12.07
N GLY A 71 -7.48 -3.42 12.83
CA GLY A 71 -8.92 -3.43 12.65
C GLY A 71 -9.38 -4.35 11.52
N SER A 72 -10.68 -4.63 11.52
CA SER A 72 -11.39 -5.22 10.39
C SER A 72 -12.25 -4.11 9.79
N PRO A 73 -12.10 -3.76 8.51
CA PRO A 73 -12.91 -2.68 7.93
C PRO A 73 -14.38 -3.01 8.08
N ALA A 74 -15.15 -2.12 8.73
CA ALA A 74 -16.61 -2.25 8.86
C ALA A 74 -17.33 -2.37 7.50
N TYR A 75 -16.66 -1.92 6.43
CA TYR A 75 -17.13 -2.03 5.05
C TYR A 75 -16.33 -3.04 4.21
N GLY A 76 -15.36 -3.77 4.75
CA GLY A 76 -14.62 -4.81 4.00
C GLY A 76 -13.64 -4.30 2.92
N PHE A 77 -13.64 -3.01 2.58
CA PHE A 77 -12.91 -2.47 1.42
C PHE A 77 -11.54 -1.83 1.76
N ALA A 78 -11.21 -1.65 3.04
CA ALA A 78 -10.03 -0.88 3.44
C ALA A 78 -9.09 -1.70 4.31
N GLU A 79 -7.81 -1.75 3.95
CA GLU A 79 -6.78 -2.32 4.82
C GLU A 79 -6.04 -1.18 5.51
N LEU A 80 -5.73 -1.35 6.79
CA LEU A 80 -5.00 -0.39 7.60
C LEU A 80 -3.79 -1.08 8.22
N TYR A 81 -2.58 -0.61 7.90
CA TYR A 81 -1.34 -1.20 8.39
C TYR A 81 -0.59 -0.25 9.30
N ARG A 82 -0.08 -0.78 10.42
CA ARG A 82 0.88 -0.11 11.30
C ARG A 82 2.15 -0.96 11.44
N PRO A 83 3.34 -0.36 11.49
CA PRO A 83 4.55 -1.07 11.90
C PRO A 83 4.49 -1.41 13.39
N SER A 84 5.01 -2.58 13.77
CA SER A 84 5.07 -3.09 15.15
C SER A 84 6.39 -2.69 15.83
N PRO A 85 6.41 -2.38 17.14
CA PRO A 85 5.32 -2.52 18.12
C PRO A 85 4.25 -1.42 18.06
N ALA A 86 3.04 -1.77 18.50
CA ALA A 86 1.88 -0.90 18.55
C ALA A 86 2.18 0.46 19.21
N GLY A 87 1.96 1.56 18.48
CA GLY A 87 2.21 2.93 18.97
C GLY A 87 3.50 3.57 18.47
N ALA A 88 4.35 2.82 17.75
CA ALA A 88 5.50 3.40 17.09
C ALA A 88 5.06 4.32 15.93
N ARG A 89 5.58 5.57 15.89
CA ARG A 89 5.44 6.51 14.77
C ARG A 89 6.50 6.16 13.73
N VAL A 90 6.21 5.22 12.83
CA VAL A 90 7.27 4.58 12.02
C VAL A 90 7.23 4.99 10.55
N TRP A 91 6.11 5.55 10.08
CA TRP A 91 6.01 6.08 8.72
C TRP A 91 6.66 7.47 8.64
N THR A 92 7.99 7.47 8.63
CA THR A 92 8.81 8.67 8.41
C THR A 92 8.75 9.13 6.96
N PRO A 93 9.11 10.39 6.66
CA PRO A 93 9.23 10.85 5.28
C PRO A 93 10.14 9.93 4.44
N ALA A 94 9.56 9.33 3.41
CA ALA A 94 10.21 8.41 2.46
C ALA A 94 9.21 8.05 1.35
N ASP A 95 9.71 7.37 0.32
CA ASP A 95 8.86 6.65 -0.63
C ASP A 95 8.58 5.25 -0.08
N TYR A 96 7.31 4.85 -0.13
CA TYR A 96 6.85 3.52 0.26
C TYR A 96 6.17 2.86 -0.92
N VAL A 97 6.45 1.59 -1.16
CA VAL A 97 5.83 0.80 -2.22
C VAL A 97 5.09 -0.37 -1.61
N PHE A 98 3.89 -0.62 -2.11
CA PHE A 98 2.98 -1.65 -1.64
C PHE A 98 2.77 -2.64 -2.76
N ALA A 99 2.87 -3.93 -2.43
CA ALA A 99 2.39 -5.02 -3.27
C ALA A 99 1.22 -5.67 -2.55
N VAL A 100 0.09 -5.78 -3.24
CA VAL A 100 -1.09 -6.50 -2.75
C VAL A 100 -1.41 -7.62 -3.73
N ARG A 101 -1.85 -8.76 -3.22
CA ARG A 101 -2.13 -9.93 -4.06
C ARG A 101 -3.61 -10.05 -4.31
N ASP A 102 -4.02 -10.11 -5.57
CA ASP A 102 -5.40 -10.40 -5.93
C ASP A 102 -5.75 -11.89 -5.69
N PRO A 103 -7.03 -12.28 -5.73
CA PRO A 103 -7.43 -13.66 -5.49
C PRO A 103 -6.96 -14.66 -6.55
N PHE A 104 -6.47 -14.19 -7.71
CA PHE A 104 -5.90 -15.01 -8.77
C PHE A 104 -4.38 -15.19 -8.63
N GLY A 105 -3.76 -14.51 -7.67
CA GLY A 105 -2.34 -14.60 -7.38
C GLY A 105 -1.49 -13.53 -8.07
N HIS A 106 -2.09 -12.57 -8.77
CA HIS A 106 -1.36 -11.45 -9.36
C HIS A 106 -1.02 -10.40 -8.30
N GLU A 107 0.20 -9.86 -8.38
CA GLU A 107 0.63 -8.76 -7.52
C GLU A 107 0.33 -7.42 -8.20
N LEU A 108 -0.39 -6.56 -7.49
CA LEU A 108 -0.72 -5.21 -7.89
C LEU A 108 0.09 -4.24 -7.06
N TRP A 109 0.71 -3.26 -7.73
CA TRP A 109 1.69 -2.39 -7.12
C TRP A 109 1.24 -0.93 -7.13
N PHE A 110 1.49 -0.23 -6.02
CA PHE A 110 1.30 1.22 -5.91
C PHE A 110 2.27 1.83 -4.90
N GLY A 111 2.55 3.12 -5.08
CA GLY A 111 3.50 3.88 -4.26
C GLY A 111 2.83 4.99 -3.46
N LEU A 112 3.40 5.28 -2.29
CA LEU A 112 3.08 6.42 -1.44
C LEU A 112 4.36 7.19 -1.11
N ARG A 113 4.42 8.45 -1.52
CA ARG A 113 5.46 9.40 -1.14
C ARG A 113 5.02 10.17 0.09
N VAL A 114 5.66 9.90 1.23
CA VAL A 114 5.46 10.62 2.48
C VAL A 114 6.48 11.74 2.56
N THR A 115 6.01 12.98 2.67
CA THR A 115 6.87 14.17 2.84
C THR A 115 6.59 14.85 4.17
N ALA A 116 7.63 15.41 4.81
CA ALA A 116 7.47 16.24 5.99
C ALA A 116 6.67 17.52 5.66
N ARG A 117 5.97 18.07 6.65
CA ARG A 117 5.44 19.43 6.55
C ARG A 117 6.61 20.40 6.46
N GLN A 118 6.56 21.29 5.48
CA GLN A 118 7.45 22.43 5.44
C GLN A 118 7.08 23.36 6.61
N ARG A 119 8.04 23.67 7.48
CA ARG A 119 7.86 24.71 8.49
C ARG A 119 7.93 26.09 7.79
N PRO A 120 7.06 27.05 8.14
CA PRO A 120 7.15 28.42 7.67
C PRO A 120 8.41 29.13 8.19
#